data_AF-A0A397T5E8-F1
#
_entry.id   AF-A0A397T5E8-F1
#
_cell.length_a   1.000
_cell.length_b   1.000
_cell.length_c   1.000
_cell.angle_alpha   90.00
_cell.angle_beta   90.00
_cell.angle_gamma   90.00
#
_symmetry.space_group_name_H-M   'P 1'
#
loop_
_entity.id
_entity.type
_entity.pdbx_description
1 polymer ?
#
loop_
_entity_poly.entity_id
_entity_poly.type
_entity_poly.pdbx_seq_one_letter_code
_entity_poly.pdbx_strand_id
1 'polypeptide(L)'
;MSLVFCLENILKIGEEFNSWEDTNRFLDEYALSKGFAIRKCHEDYITLNDSSQRLVRRTYSCTLSENYRPNKVTDISKQRQRTSNLKI
;
A
#
# COMPACT_ATOMS: atom_id res chain seq x y z
N MET A 1 7.53 22.85 -18.20
CA MET A 1 8.33 23.44 -17.11
C MET A 1 7.93 22.70 -15.84
N SER A 2 8.76 21.75 -15.40
CA SER A 2 8.42 20.77 -14.37
C SER A 2 8.38 21.40 -12.99
N LEU A 3 7.22 21.36 -12.32
CA LEU A 3 7.14 21.54 -10.88
C LEU A 3 7.35 20.18 -10.22
N VAL A 4 8.61 19.91 -9.92
CA VAL A 4 9.04 18.81 -9.06
C VAL A 4 8.67 19.20 -7.63
N PHE A 5 7.44 18.91 -7.22
CA PHE A 5 7.11 18.80 -5.79
C PHE A 5 7.64 17.45 -5.29
N CYS A 6 8.97 17.32 -5.19
CA CYS A 6 9.59 16.26 -4.39
C CYS A 6 9.57 16.70 -2.92
N LEU A 7 8.38 16.78 -2.32
CA LEU A 7 8.29 16.49 -0.89
C LEU A 7 8.46 14.98 -0.78
N GLU A 8 9.69 14.54 -0.55
CA GLU A 8 9.94 13.16 -0.18
C GLU A 8 9.27 12.93 1.17
N ASN A 9 8.03 12.45 1.16
CA ASN A 9 7.40 11.90 2.35
C ASN A 9 8.23 10.66 2.72
N ILE A 10 9.04 10.78 3.77
CA ILE A 10 9.86 9.69 4.32
C ILE A 10 9.17 9.23 5.59
N LEU A 11 8.48 8.09 5.51
CA LEU A 11 7.94 7.41 6.68
C LEU A 11 9.10 6.86 7.54
N LYS A 12 9.19 7.28 8.80
CA LYS A 12 10.23 6.81 9.74
C LYS A 12 9.64 6.05 10.93
N ILE A 13 10.42 5.11 11.46
CA ILE A 13 10.06 4.43 12.72
C ILE A 13 10.17 5.43 13.87
N GLY A 14 9.15 5.46 14.73
CA GLY A 14 9.09 6.39 15.86
C GLY A 14 8.60 7.80 15.52
N GLU A 15 8.06 7.99 14.31
CA GLU A 15 7.40 9.24 13.94
C GLU A 15 6.09 9.41 14.74
N GLU A 16 5.93 10.57 15.37
CA GLU A 16 4.79 10.87 16.23
C GLU A 16 3.76 11.73 15.49
N PHE A 17 2.48 11.45 15.73
CA PHE A 17 1.36 12.19 15.15
C PHE A 17 0.43 12.69 16.25
N ASN A 18 -0.14 13.87 16.04
CA ASN A 18 -1.06 14.49 17.02
C ASN A 18 -2.46 13.83 16.99
N SER A 19 -2.87 13.29 15.85
CA SER A 19 -4.18 12.69 15.65
C SER A 19 -4.13 11.53 14.67
N TRP A 20 -5.13 10.64 14.75
CA TRP A 20 -5.29 9.55 13.79
C TRP A 20 -5.63 10.06 12.38
N GLU A 21 -6.29 11.22 12.29
CA GLU A 21 -6.60 11.91 11.06
C GLU A 21 -5.33 12.39 10.35
N ASP A 22 -4.39 12.98 11.10
CA ASP A 22 -3.09 13.40 10.57
C ASP A 22 -2.27 12.21 10.08
N THR A 23 -2.26 11.11 10.84
CA THR A 23 -1.62 9.86 10.42
C THR A 23 -2.21 9.33 9.11
N ASN A 24 -3.55 9.34 8.97
CA ASN A 24 -4.21 8.87 7.75
C ASN A 24 -3.82 9.74 6.55
N ARG A 25 -3.89 11.08 6.69
CA ARG A 25 -3.52 12.01 5.61
C ARG A 25 -2.08 11.81 5.18
N PHE A 26 -1.15 11.73 6.14
CA PHE A 26 0.26 11.50 5.84
C PHE A 26 0.50 10.18 5.11
N LEU A 27 -0.13 9.09 5.58
CA LEU A 27 0.03 7.78 4.95
C LEU A 27 -0.57 7.73 3.54
N ASP A 28 -1.68 8.43 3.29
CA ASP A 28 -2.28 8.53 1.95
C ASP A 28 -1.37 9.28 0.98
N GLU A 29 -0.81 10.43 1.39
CA GLU A 29 0.15 11.19 0.60
C GLU A 29 1.46 10.41 0.37
N TYR A 30 1.93 9.70 1.40
CA TYR A 30 3.09 8.82 1.30
C TYR A 30 2.84 7.69 0.28
N ALA A 31 1.73 6.96 0.41
CA ALA A 31 1.38 5.87 -0.49
C ALA A 31 1.25 6.36 -1.94
N LEU A 32 0.60 7.51 -2.15
CA LEU A 32 0.50 8.15 -3.46
C LEU A 32 1.89 8.48 -4.04
N SER A 33 2.79 9.05 -3.24
CA SER A 33 4.17 9.37 -3.67
C SER A 33 4.99 8.13 -4.04
N LYS A 34 4.70 6.99 -3.41
CA LYS A 34 5.40 5.71 -3.63
C LYS A 34 4.68 4.80 -4.63
N GLY A 35 3.52 5.18 -5.14
CA GLY A 35 2.78 4.45 -6.17
C GLY A 35 2.03 3.22 -5.68
N PHE A 36 1.58 3.20 -4.41
CA PHE A 36 0.69 2.16 -3.91
C PHE A 36 -0.50 2.76 -3.17
N ALA A 37 -1.48 1.92 -2.83
CA ALA A 37 -2.64 2.33 -2.05
C ALA A 37 -2.70 1.51 -0.76
N ILE A 38 -3.08 2.15 0.33
CA ILE A 38 -3.28 1.52 1.63
C ILE A 38 -4.76 1.37 1.95
N ARG A 39 -5.10 0.39 2.78
CA ARG A 39 -6.42 0.24 3.38
C ARG A 39 -6.27 -0.07 4.87
N LYS A 40 -7.28 0.33 5.64
CA LYS A 40 -7.38 0.04 7.08
C LYS A 40 -7.88 -1.40 7.24
N CYS A 41 -7.14 -2.21 8.00
CA CYS A 41 -7.43 -3.64 8.17
C CYS A 41 -7.98 -3.97 9.55
N HIS A 42 -7.35 -3.42 10.59
CA HIS A 42 -7.68 -3.76 11.97
C HIS A 42 -7.48 -2.56 12.86
N GLU A 43 -8.33 -2.44 13.87
CA GLU A 43 -8.32 -1.38 14.86
C GLU A 43 -8.47 -2.02 16.23
N ASP A 44 -7.48 -1.80 17.10
CA ASP A 44 -7.50 -2.30 18.46
C ASP A 44 -7.93 -1.17 19.41
N TYR A 45 -8.93 -1.48 20.22
CA TYR A 45 -9.48 -0.58 21.22
C TYR A 45 -9.23 -1.11 22.62
N ILE A 46 -8.95 -0.21 23.55
CA ILE A 46 -8.96 -0.52 24.99
C ILE A 46 -10.18 0.15 25.63
N THR A 47 -10.78 -0.55 26.59
CA THR A 47 -11.84 0.02 27.43
C THR A 47 -11.20 0.75 28.60
N LEU A 48 -11.57 2.01 28.76
CA LEU A 48 -11.18 2.85 29.88
C LEU A 48 -12.10 2.59 31.09
N ASN A 49 -11.69 3.04 32.26
CA ASN A 49 -12.45 2.89 33.50
C ASN A 49 -13.86 3.50 33.40
N ASP A 50 -14.01 4.56 32.60
CA ASP A 50 -15.29 5.23 32.36
C ASP A 50 -16.15 4.52 31.30
N SER A 51 -15.86 3.26 30.98
CA SER A 51 -16.49 2.45 29.91
C SER A 51 -16.37 3.01 28.48
N SER A 52 -15.64 4.11 28.30
CA SER A 52 -15.28 4.64 26.99
C SER A 52 -14.22 3.76 26.30
N GLN A 53 -14.22 3.74 24.97
CA GLN A 53 -13.24 3.01 24.18
C GLN A 53 -12.22 3.98 23.58
N ARG A 54 -10.94 3.62 23.64
CA ARG A 54 -9.84 4.37 23.02
C ARG A 54 -9.10 3.50 22.01
N LEU A 55 -8.98 4.02 20.78
CA LEU A 55 -8.17 3.41 19.73
C LEU A 55 -6.67 3.50 20.11
N VAL A 56 -5.99 2.36 20.18
CA VAL A 56 -4.56 2.28 20.56
C VAL A 56 -3.66 1.83 19.42
N ARG A 57 -4.19 1.06 18.47
CA ARG A 57 -3.42 0.54 17.34
C ARG A 57 -4.31 0.43 16.12
N ARG A 58 -3.74 0.77 14.96
CA ARG A 58 -4.37 0.58 13.66
C ARG A 58 -3.38 -0.09 12.71
N THR A 59 -3.84 -1.15 12.06
CA THR A 59 -3.06 -1.91 11.08
C THR A 59 -3.53 -1.55 9.68
N TYR A 60 -2.56 -1.27 8.80
CA TYR A 60 -2.80 -0.98 7.39
C TYR A 60 -2.23 -2.09 6.52
N SER A 61 -2.85 -2.34 5.37
CA SER A 61 -2.29 -3.21 4.33
C SER A 61 -2.35 -2.55 2.96
N CYS A 62 -1.57 -3.05 2.01
CA CYS A 62 -1.64 -2.60 0.62
C CYS A 62 -2.92 -3.13 -0.04
N THR A 63 -3.72 -2.23 -0.62
CA THR A 63 -5.01 -2.53 -1.24
C THR A 63 -4.90 -3.54 -2.39
N LEU A 64 -3.81 -3.48 -3.14
CA LEU A 64 -3.57 -4.34 -4.31
C LEU A 64 -2.84 -5.65 -3.96
N SER A 65 -2.38 -5.84 -2.72
CA SER A 65 -1.62 -7.03 -2.30
C SER A 65 -2.41 -8.34 -2.46
N GLU A 66 -3.74 -8.28 -2.42
CA GLU A 66 -4.60 -9.46 -2.54
C GLU A 66 -5.14 -9.69 -3.95
N ASN A 67 -5.00 -8.69 -4.83
CA ASN A 67 -5.51 -8.72 -6.20
C ASN A 67 -4.38 -8.93 -7.19
N TYR A 68 -3.44 -9.84 -6.90
CA TYR A 68 -2.49 -10.28 -7.92
C TYR A 68 -3.28 -10.96 -9.05
N ARG A 69 -3.60 -10.17 -10.08
CA ARG A 69 -4.11 -10.68 -11.34
C ARG A 69 -2.89 -11.04 -12.18
N PRO A 70 -2.58 -12.32 -12.38
CA PRO A 70 -1.49 -12.68 -13.27
C PRO A 70 -1.79 -12.06 -14.64
N ASN A 71 -0.92 -11.15 -15.09
CA ASN A 71 -0.96 -10.62 -16.46
C ASN A 71 -0.47 -11.65 -17.50
N LYS A 72 -0.31 -12.92 -17.06
CA LYS A 72 0.05 -14.03 -17.92
C LYS A 72 -1.20 -14.42 -18.67
N VAL A 73 -1.14 -14.33 -19.99
CA VAL A 73 -2.14 -14.92 -20.87
C VAL A 73 -2.13 -16.44 -20.60
N THR A 74 -3.20 -16.96 -20.00
CA THR A 74 -3.39 -18.39 -19.73
C THR A 74 -3.66 -19.20 -20.99
N ASP A 75 -4.00 -18.51 -22.08
CA ASP A 75 -4.22 -19.08 -23.39
C ASP A 75 -2.87 -19.41 -24.06
N ILE A 76 -2.55 -20.71 -24.07
CA ILE A 76 -1.35 -21.28 -24.69
C ILE A 76 -1.25 -20.87 -26.17
N SER A 77 -2.38 -20.62 -26.86
CA SER A 77 -2.38 -20.23 -28.27
C SER A 77 -1.80 -18.83 -28.52
N LYS A 78 -1.79 -17.96 -27.51
CA LYS A 78 -1.22 -16.60 -27.58
C LYS A 78 0.21 -16.54 -27.07
N GLN A 79 0.74 -17.66 -26.58
CA GLN A 79 2.13 -17.74 -26.15
C GLN A 79 3.02 -17.72 -27.38
N ARG A 80 4.00 -16.81 -27.41
CA ARG A 80 4.98 -16.72 -28.51
C ARG A 80 5.68 -18.07 -28.66
N GLN A 81 5.45 -18.76 -29.76
CA GLN A 81 6.24 -19.93 -30.12
C GLN A 81 7.69 -19.47 -30.35
N ARG A 82 8.56 -19.73 -29.38
CA ARG A 82 10.00 -19.63 -29.58
C ARG A 82 10.43 -20.85 -30.39
N THR A 83 10.41 -20.72 -31.71
CA THR A 83 11.19 -21.62 -32.55
C THR A 83 12.67 -21.29 -32.33
N SER A 84 13.34 -22.09 -31.51
CA SER A 84 14.79 -22.12 -31.53
C SER A 84 15.20 -22.67 -32.89
N ASN A 85 15.62 -21.79 -33.80
CA ASN A 85 16.26 -22.21 -35.05
C ASN A 85 17.62 -22.84 -34.72
N LEU A 86 17.63 -24.10 -34.26
CA LEU A 86 18.81 -24.93 -34.35
C LEU A 86 18.85 -25.47 -35.79
N LYS A 87 19.65 -24.82 -36.64
CA LYS A 87 20.13 -25.47 -37.85
C LYS A 87 21.23 -26.44 -37.42
N ILE A 88 20.93 -27.73 -37.47
CA ILE A 88 21.93 -28.81 -37.48
C ILE A 88 22.41 -28.94 -38.93
#